data_AF-A0A645G4U9-F1
#
_entry.id   AF-A0A645G4U9-F1
#
_cell.length_a   1.000
_cell.length_b   1.000
_cell.length_c   1.000
_cell.angle_alpha   90.00
_cell.angle_beta   90.00
_cell.angle_gamma   90.00
#
_symmetry.space_group_name_H-M   'P 1'
#
loop_
_entity.id
_entity.type
_entity.pdbx_description
1 polymer ?
#
loop_
_entity_poly.entity_id
_entity_poly.type
_entity_poly.pdbx_seq_one_letter_code
_entity_poly.pdbx_strand_id
1 'polypeptide(L)' 'MIDEAKANIEILAAYLPAQLSDEELETAVKEVLAQASTKDFGPLMGQVMKRVQGKADGTRVTQVLKALLAA' A
#
# COMPACT_ATOMS: atom_id res chain seq x y z
N MET A 1 25.20 14.17 -36.93
CA MET A 1 23.94 13.40 -36.97
C MET A 1 23.71 12.93 -35.54
N ILE A 2 23.17 13.85 -34.73
CA ILE A 2 21.86 13.74 -34.07
C ILE A 2 21.91 12.68 -32.94
N ASP A 3 22.33 13.18 -31.78
CA ASP A 3 22.21 12.61 -30.45
C ASP A 3 20.73 12.47 -30.03
N GLU A 4 20.00 11.52 -30.63
CA GLU A 4 18.66 11.15 -30.17
C GLU A 4 18.69 9.76 -29.53
N ALA A 5 19.65 9.57 -28.62
CA ALA A 5 19.67 8.47 -27.70
C ALA A 5 18.63 8.74 -26.59
N LYS A 6 17.62 7.86 -26.49
CA LYS A 6 16.82 7.57 -25.27
C LYS A 6 15.69 8.54 -24.88
N ALA A 7 14.79 8.89 -25.80
CA ALA A 7 13.64 9.74 -25.48
C ALA A 7 12.27 9.04 -25.32
N ASN A 8 12.16 7.71 -25.09
CA ASN A 8 10.83 7.05 -25.07
C ASN A 8 10.65 5.90 -24.06
N ILE A 9 10.93 6.11 -22.75
CA ILE A 9 10.53 5.13 -21.70
C ILE A 9 9.76 5.76 -20.50
N GLU A 10 9.48 7.07 -20.46
CA GLU A 10 8.94 7.69 -19.22
C GLU A 10 7.50 8.25 -19.30
N ILE A 11 6.66 7.82 -20.25
CA ILE A 11 5.30 8.39 -20.38
C ILE A 11 4.19 7.52 -19.73
N LEU A 12 4.50 6.32 -19.21
CA LEU A 12 3.49 5.42 -18.62
C LEU A 12 3.59 5.19 -17.11
N ALA A 13 4.55 5.83 -16.42
CA ALA A 13 4.64 5.73 -14.95
C ALA A 13 3.62 6.64 -14.21
N ALA A 14 2.86 7.48 -14.93
CA ALA A 14 2.01 8.52 -14.35
C ALA A 14 0.57 8.09 -13.99
N TYR A 15 0.20 6.82 -14.17
CA TYR A 15 -1.18 6.36 -13.91
C TYR A 15 -1.39 5.56 -12.63
N LEU A 16 -0.32 5.14 -11.94
CA LEU A 16 -0.43 4.49 -10.63
C LEU A 16 0.06 5.46 -9.55
N PRO A 17 -0.73 5.78 -8.52
CA PRO A 17 -0.21 6.46 -7.35
C PRO A 17 1.03 5.69 -6.87
N ALA A 18 2.09 6.42 -6.49
CA ALA A 18 3.29 5.79 -5.96
C ALA A 18 2.90 4.75 -4.90
N GLN A 19 3.29 3.49 -5.11
CA GLN A 19 3.02 2.44 -4.13
C GLN A 19 3.70 2.82 -2.82
N LEU A 20 3.02 2.58 -1.70
CA LEU A 20 3.59 2.70 -0.38
C LEU A 20 4.78 1.75 -0.27
N SER A 21 5.85 2.27 0.34
CA SER A 21 6.92 1.42 0.86
C SER A 21 6.38 0.49 1.94
N ASP A 22 7.14 -0.57 2.27
CA ASP A 22 6.73 -1.52 3.30
C ASP A 22 6.57 -0.85 4.68
N GLU A 23 7.45 0.11 5.01
CA GLU A 23 7.40 0.87 6.26
C GLU A 23 6.16 1.77 6.36
N GLU A 24 5.81 2.45 5.26
CA GLU A 24 4.61 3.29 5.22
C GLU A 24 3.32 2.46 5.27
N LEU A 25 3.31 1.29 4.61
CA LEU A 25 2.19 0.35 4.68
C LEU A 25 2.02 -0.17 6.11
N GLU A 26 3.10 -0.60 6.75
CA GLU A 26 3.08 -1.07 8.13
C GLU A 26 2.59 0.01 9.09
N THR A 27 3.07 1.24 8.93
CA THR A 27 2.63 2.40 9.71
C THR A 27 1.14 2.65 9.53
N ALA A 28 0.65 2.66 8.28
CA ALA A 28 -0.78 2.85 7.99
C ALA A 28 -1.64 1.73 8.59
N VAL A 29 -1.17 0.47 8.57
CA VAL A 29 -1.89 -0.64 9.19
C VAL A 29 -1.92 -0.51 10.71
N LYS A 30 -0.80 -0.13 11.35
CA LYS A 30 -0.72 0.13 12.79
C LYS A 30 -1.64 1.26 13.23
N GLU A 31 -1.71 2.35 12.47
CA GLU A 31 -2.64 3.46 12.74
C GLU A 31 -4.11 2.99 12.76
N VAL A 32 -4.48 2.14 11.81
CA VAL A 32 -5.83 1.57 11.74
C VAL A 32 -6.07 0.63 12.92
N LEU A 33 -5.11 -0.23 13.25
CA LEU A 33 -5.20 -1.13 14.40
C LEU A 33 -5.34 -0.37 15.73
N ALA A 34 -4.66 0.77 15.88
CA ALA A 34 -4.75 1.61 17.08
C ALA A 34 -6.13 2.27 17.24
N GLN A 35 -6.82 2.56 16.13
CA GLN A 35 -8.15 3.19 16.12
C GLN A 35 -9.28 2.16 16.07
N ALA A 36 -8.98 0.90 15.74
CA ALA A 36 -9.96 -0.15 15.61
C ALA A 36 -10.45 -0.63 16.98
N SER A 37 -11.77 -0.71 17.14
CA SER A 37 -12.40 -1.26 18.34
C SER A 37 -12.45 -2.79 18.36
N THR A 38 -12.09 -3.45 17.24
CA THR A 38 -12.05 -4.91 17.10
C THR A 38 -10.73 -5.36 16.48
N LYS A 39 -10.28 -6.56 16.87
CA LYS A 39 -9.15 -7.28 16.27
C LYS A 39 -9.58 -8.23 15.14
N ASP A 40 -10.85 -8.19 14.74
CA ASP A 40 -11.36 -9.03 13.67
C ASP A 40 -10.74 -8.65 12.33
N PHE A 41 -10.20 -9.66 11.65
CA PHE A 41 -9.48 -9.46 10.39
C PHE A 41 -10.35 -8.81 9.30
N GLY A 42 -11.62 -9.22 9.16
CA GLY A 42 -12.52 -8.71 8.11
C GLY A 42 -12.76 -7.20 8.20
N PRO A 43 -13.27 -6.68 9.33
CA PRO A 43 -13.44 -5.25 9.56
C PRO A 43 -12.13 -4.46 9.41
N LEU A 44 -11.02 -4.97 9.94
CA LEU A 44 -9.71 -4.35 9.82
C LEU A 44 -9.24 -4.27 8.36
N MET A 45 -9.41 -5.34 7.58
CA MET A 45 -9.08 -5.33 6.16
C MET A 45 -9.84 -4.22 5.41
N GLY A 46 -11.13 -4.06 5.72
CA GLY A 46 -11.94 -3.00 5.12
C GLY A 46 -11.45 -1.60 5.47
N GLN A 47 -11.03 -1.38 6.71
CA GLN A 47 -10.50 -0.08 7.17
C GLN A 47 -9.13 0.22 6.56
N VAL A 48 -8.21 -0.75 6.55
CA VAL A 48 -6.86 -0.58 5.97
C VAL A 48 -6.95 -0.39 4.46
N MET A 49 -7.78 -1.16 3.75
CA MET A 49 -7.95 -0.97 2.30
C MET A 49 -8.48 0.40 1.93
N LYS A 50 -9.38 0.98 2.73
CA LYS A 50 -9.82 2.37 2.54
C LYS A 50 -8.67 3.35 2.75
N ARG A 51 -7.80 3.11 3.73
CA ARG A 51 -6.65 3.96 4.05
C ARG A 51 -5.56 3.93 2.98
N VAL A 52 -5.33 2.76 2.38
CA VAL A 52 -4.26 2.51 1.38
C VAL A 52 -4.79 2.35 -0.04
N GLN A 53 -6.04 2.74 -0.30
CA GLN A 53 -6.72 2.55 -1.57
C GLN A 53 -5.90 3.16 -2.73
N GLY A 54 -5.56 2.32 -3.71
CA GLY A 54 -4.75 2.75 -4.87
C GLY A 54 -3.27 2.98 -4.57
N LYS A 55 -2.82 2.77 -3.33
CA LYS A 55 -1.43 2.95 -2.90
C LYS A 55 -0.76 1.66 -2.42
N ALA A 56 -1.52 0.59 -2.15
CA ALA A 56 -0.96 -0.73 -1.88
C ALA A 56 -1.90 -1.85 -2.35
N ASP A 57 -1.30 -2.98 -2.72
CA ASP A 57 -2.02 -4.17 -3.12
C ASP A 57 -2.64 -4.90 -1.93
N GLY A 58 -3.86 -5.43 -2.10
CA GLY A 58 -4.59 -6.14 -1.04
C GLY A 58 -3.83 -7.35 -0.49
N THR A 59 -2.97 -7.98 -1.28
CA THR A 59 -2.09 -9.07 -0.84
C THR A 59 -1.05 -8.58 0.16
N ARG A 60 -0.38 -7.45 -0.12
CA ARG A 60 0.61 -6.84 0.78
C ARG A 60 -0.06 -6.40 2.09
N VAL A 61 -1.22 -5.75 1.98
CA VAL A 61 -2.04 -5.35 3.13
C VAL A 61 -2.39 -6.57 3.99
N THR A 62 -2.83 -7.67 3.37
CA THR A 62 -3.19 -8.91 4.07
C THR A 62 -2.01 -9.51 4.82
N GLN A 63 -0.82 -9.54 4.21
CA GLN A 63 0.39 -10.06 4.85
C GLN A 63 0.78 -9.23 6.07
N VAL A 64 0.84 -7.90 5.93
CA VAL A 64 1.19 -6.98 7.02
C VAL A 64 0.16 -7.05 8.15
N LEU A 65 -1.13 -7.01 7.82
CA LEU A 65 -2.20 -7.09 8.82
C LEU A 65 -2.16 -8.42 9.59
N LYS A 66 -1.92 -9.56 8.92
CA LYS A 66 -1.75 -10.85 9.60
C LYS A 66 -0.52 -10.86 10.50
N ALA A 67 0.60 -10.33 10.03
CA ALA A 67 1.83 -10.25 10.81
C ALA A 67 1.62 -9.43 12.10
N LEU A 68 0.92 -8.30 12.01
CA LEU A 68 0.65 -7.42 13.16
C LEU A 68 -0.40 -7.98 14.14
N LEU A 69 -1.31 -8.84 13.68
CA LEU A 69 -2.29 -9.50 14.55
C LEU A 69 -1.75 -10.81 15.19
N ALA A 70 -0.71 -11.40 14.60
CA ALA A 70 -0.04 -12.58 15.15
C ALA A 70 1.04 -12.22 16.20
N ALA A 71 1.44 -10.95 16.27
CA ALA A 71 2.30 -10.39 17.30
C ALA A 71 1.50 -9.99 18.55
#